data_AF-G0R3P3-F1
#
_entry.id   AF-G0R3P3-F1
#
_cell.length_a   1.000
_cell.length_b   1.000
_cell.length_c   1.000
_cell.angle_alpha   90.00
_cell.angle_beta   90.00
_cell.angle_gamma   90.00
#
_symmetry.space_group_name_H-M   'P 1'
#
loop_
_entity.id
_entity.type
_entity.pdbx_description
1 polymer ?
#
loop_
_entity_poly.entity_id
_entity_poly.type
_entity_poly.pdbx_seq_one_letter_code
_entity_poly.pdbx_strand_id
1 'polypeptide(L)'
;MGNGIIGKKDKSKNQSNRYVDQVDKLFKEEYEEDTIEAANLALAICNRDETQNVEMHMQCENLPKMDTRGKADPVVFVYEQVGQNKQQKKNYKKNKQKRQNWILRGRTEVIPVTYNPKFLKYFVFSYNIINVQKIRLDIYDTDCFSKLDDIEKQELIGSVEFELSQVMCAPSHQITMPIINKKISKKLKNSTCTIRCNEYDVGGDKVYFHLGAQGFFTKNELFIRISNINQAKETIPVHRTENEKNKKPSIAWKPFEIPLSKLGKDDKVYIKLEVVEFDKDKGQIVIGEAEHTLAFLKDSSNKNIRITFNSLFKGQINLLKVKTIKRESFITYLVSTTQISLLAAIDFTNSNQPQNKTNSLHYFDPRNKQNESEYCLALKNLTVILQQFDHDNDIPLYGFGAKLPPFYNLVSNCFALNGNYFDPSVNGSVGAVKTYLTQVPHLQFHGPTILTEIIKIGAKYAQSEAIDQKNQKYYIMLILTDSDPNDIDSIIDELVEASCFPISYIVVGIGDYQFSKFENELKQIGKRMYEKTTKLIFEFHAKIKYTTTRIQKRPKVNNIRLYSLEN
;
A
#
# COMPACT_ATOMS: atom_id res chain seq x y z
N MET A 1 -29.72 -72.55 32.35
CA MET A 1 -28.56 -72.27 31.48
C MET A 1 -29.07 -71.54 30.27
N GLY A 2 -28.58 -70.31 30.05
CA GLY A 2 -29.15 -69.36 29.12
C GLY A 2 -28.59 -69.48 27.70
N ASN A 3 -29.29 -68.83 26.78
CA ASN A 3 -28.72 -68.20 25.60
C ASN A 3 -29.50 -66.91 25.31
N GLY A 4 -28.83 -65.77 25.46
CA GLY A 4 -29.31 -64.45 25.14
C GLY A 4 -28.62 -63.93 23.89
N ILE A 5 -29.42 -63.48 22.92
CA ILE A 5 -29.00 -62.83 21.68
C ILE A 5 -28.68 -61.36 22.01
N ILE A 6 -27.46 -60.89 21.71
CA ILE A 6 -27.12 -59.45 21.73
C ILE A 6 -26.71 -59.03 20.31
N GLY A 7 -27.49 -58.10 19.75
CA GLY A 7 -27.28 -57.48 18.45
C GLY A 7 -26.05 -56.57 18.41
N LYS A 8 -25.34 -56.61 17.28
CA LYS A 8 -24.31 -55.63 16.91
C LYS A 8 -25.00 -54.29 16.59
N LYS A 9 -24.81 -53.27 17.43
CA LYS A 9 -25.13 -51.87 17.10
C LYS A 9 -24.00 -51.26 16.26
N ASP A 10 -24.38 -50.65 15.14
CA ASP A 10 -23.57 -49.83 14.24
C ASP A 10 -22.74 -48.77 15.01
N LYS A 11 -21.40 -48.88 14.95
CA LYS A 11 -20.47 -47.87 15.46
C LYS A 11 -20.15 -46.75 14.46
N SER A 12 -20.52 -46.90 13.17
CA SER A 12 -20.23 -45.90 12.12
C SER A 12 -21.14 -44.67 12.18
N LYS A 13 -22.42 -44.82 12.56
CA LYS A 13 -23.38 -43.70 12.66
C LYS A 13 -23.14 -42.75 13.85
N ASN A 14 -22.47 -43.22 14.92
CA ASN A 14 -22.17 -42.39 16.08
C ASN A 14 -20.89 -41.53 15.92
N GLN A 15 -20.02 -41.85 14.96
CA GLN A 15 -18.83 -41.03 14.65
C GLN A 15 -19.14 -39.90 13.68
N SER A 16 -20.03 -40.11 12.70
CA SER A 16 -20.45 -39.04 11.77
C SER A 16 -21.17 -37.91 12.49
N ASN A 17 -22.04 -38.23 13.46
CA ASN A 17 -22.78 -37.21 14.21
C ASN A 17 -21.89 -36.38 15.14
N ARG A 18 -20.84 -36.98 15.73
CA ARG A 18 -19.85 -36.22 16.52
C ARG A 18 -19.01 -35.27 15.68
N TYR A 19 -18.75 -35.61 14.43
CA TYR A 19 -18.03 -34.75 13.48
C TYR A 19 -18.88 -33.54 13.08
N VAL A 20 -20.16 -33.76 12.76
CA VAL A 20 -21.11 -32.69 12.42
C VAL A 20 -21.33 -31.74 13.60
N ASP A 21 -21.52 -32.27 14.81
CA ASP A 21 -21.72 -31.46 16.02
C ASP A 21 -20.49 -30.63 16.43
N GLN A 22 -19.27 -31.09 16.11
CA GLN A 22 -18.03 -30.34 16.36
C GLN A 22 -17.79 -29.24 15.32
N VAL A 23 -18.14 -29.51 14.06
CA VAL A 23 -18.09 -28.54 12.97
C VAL A 23 -19.07 -27.39 13.20
N ASP A 24 -20.31 -27.68 13.62
CA ASP A 24 -21.32 -26.64 13.93
C ASP A 24 -20.93 -25.76 15.13
N LYS A 25 -20.10 -26.29 16.04
CA LYS A 25 -19.59 -25.55 17.19
C LYS A 25 -18.43 -24.64 16.83
N LEU A 26 -17.56 -25.09 15.93
CA LEU A 26 -16.47 -24.29 15.33
C LEU A 26 -17.02 -23.11 14.51
N PHE A 27 -18.09 -23.34 13.74
CA PHE A 27 -18.77 -22.27 13.00
C PHE A 27 -19.30 -21.16 13.90
N LYS A 28 -19.72 -21.46 15.14
CA LYS A 28 -20.22 -20.43 16.08
C LYS A 28 -19.11 -19.61 16.74
N GLU A 29 -17.93 -20.19 16.95
CA GLU A 29 -16.77 -19.48 17.51
C GLU A 29 -16.10 -18.58 16.45
N GLU A 30 -16.17 -18.93 15.15
CA GLU A 30 -15.69 -18.08 14.04
C GLU A 30 -16.46 -16.74 13.91
N TYR A 31 -17.77 -16.71 14.23
CA TYR A 31 -18.58 -15.48 14.17
C TYR A 31 -18.19 -14.41 15.20
N GLU A 32 -17.48 -14.77 16.29
CA GLU A 32 -16.98 -13.80 17.27
C GLU A 32 -15.67 -13.13 16.80
N GLU A 33 -14.82 -13.80 16.03
CA GLU A 33 -13.59 -13.19 15.44
C GLU A 33 -13.91 -12.12 14.39
N ASP A 34 -14.98 -12.31 13.60
CA ASP A 34 -15.48 -11.31 12.62
C ASP A 34 -15.80 -9.96 13.26
N THR A 35 -16.18 -9.93 14.55
CA THR A 35 -16.51 -8.68 15.26
C THR A 35 -15.28 -7.84 15.60
N ILE A 36 -14.12 -8.47 15.81
CA ILE A 36 -12.85 -7.79 16.08
C ILE A 36 -12.25 -7.25 14.77
N GLU A 37 -12.36 -7.99 13.67
CA GLU A 37 -11.97 -7.52 12.35
C GLU A 37 -12.83 -6.35 11.88
N ALA A 38 -14.16 -6.42 12.10
CA ALA A 38 -15.08 -5.31 11.83
C ALA A 38 -14.78 -4.07 12.67
N ALA A 39 -14.36 -4.22 13.93
CA ALA A 39 -13.98 -3.11 14.81
C ALA A 39 -12.66 -2.44 14.38
N ASN A 40 -11.66 -3.23 13.99
CA ASN A 40 -10.40 -2.71 13.45
C ASN A 40 -10.60 -2.02 12.09
N LEU A 41 -11.49 -2.57 11.25
CA LEU A 41 -11.92 -1.97 10.00
C LEU A 41 -12.62 -0.63 10.21
N ALA A 42 -13.54 -0.55 11.18
CA ALA A 42 -14.22 0.69 11.55
C ALA A 42 -13.25 1.77 12.04
N LEU A 43 -12.24 1.40 12.83
CA LEU A 43 -11.17 2.31 13.27
C LEU A 43 -10.30 2.81 12.11
N ALA A 44 -9.95 1.95 11.16
CA ALA A 44 -9.19 2.33 9.96
C ALA A 44 -9.98 3.33 9.08
N ILE A 45 -11.30 3.10 8.90
CA ILE A 45 -12.19 4.02 8.18
C ILE A 45 -12.26 5.39 8.88
N CYS A 46 -12.31 5.41 10.21
CA CYS A 46 -12.45 6.65 10.98
C CYS A 46 -11.19 7.52 10.95
N ASN A 47 -10.00 6.92 10.78
CA ASN A 47 -8.74 7.64 10.89
C ASN A 47 -8.29 8.34 9.60
N ARG A 48 -9.01 8.18 8.47
CA ARG A 48 -8.53 8.61 7.13
C ARG A 48 -7.11 8.11 6.85
N ASP A 49 -6.71 6.99 7.46
CA ASP A 49 -5.47 6.33 7.11
C ASP A 49 -5.67 5.80 5.69
N GLU A 50 -4.87 6.30 4.75
CA GLU A 50 -4.79 5.78 3.39
C GLU A 50 -4.16 4.38 3.34
N THR A 51 -4.18 3.64 4.46
CA THR A 51 -3.68 2.28 4.52
C THR A 51 -4.59 1.38 3.69
N GLN A 52 -4.06 0.93 2.56
CA GLN A 52 -4.72 -0.07 1.73
C GLN A 52 -4.79 -1.37 2.52
N ASN A 53 -5.99 -1.88 2.73
CA ASN A 53 -6.15 -3.20 3.34
C ASN A 53 -6.04 -4.25 2.24
N VAL A 54 -5.47 -5.40 2.54
CA VAL A 54 -5.35 -6.53 1.62
C VAL A 54 -5.91 -7.78 2.25
N GLU A 55 -6.74 -8.51 1.50
CA GLU A 55 -7.23 -9.83 1.86
C GLU A 55 -6.25 -10.89 1.37
N MET A 56 -5.72 -11.70 2.28
CA MET A 56 -4.77 -12.75 1.97
C MET A 56 -5.45 -14.12 2.02
N HIS A 57 -5.53 -14.76 0.86
CA HIS A 57 -6.00 -16.13 0.67
C HIS A 57 -4.81 -17.08 0.54
N MET A 58 -5.02 -18.33 0.93
CA MET A 58 -3.99 -19.36 0.85
C MET A 58 -4.56 -20.72 0.45
N GLN A 59 -3.74 -21.49 -0.26
CA GLN A 59 -3.98 -22.90 -0.56
C GLN A 59 -2.64 -23.65 -0.55
N CYS A 60 -2.67 -24.96 -0.32
CA CYS A 60 -1.48 -25.81 -0.44
C CYS A 60 -1.72 -26.90 -1.48
N GLU A 61 -0.63 -27.44 -2.02
CA GLU A 61 -0.64 -28.55 -2.95
C GLU A 61 0.41 -29.60 -2.55
N ASN A 62 0.09 -30.86 -2.82
CA ASN A 62 0.94 -32.04 -2.61
C ASN A 62 1.48 -32.16 -1.18
N LEU A 63 0.65 -31.89 -0.16
CA LEU A 63 1.05 -32.12 1.23
C LEU A 63 1.40 -33.60 1.46
N PRO A 64 2.39 -33.91 2.30
CA PRO A 64 2.82 -35.29 2.53
C PRO A 64 1.86 -36.03 3.46
N LYS A 65 1.93 -37.37 3.44
CA LYS A 65 1.35 -38.19 4.50
C LYS A 65 2.22 -38.08 5.76
N MET A 66 1.63 -37.55 6.84
CA MET A 66 2.29 -37.48 8.14
C MET A 66 2.03 -38.78 8.92
N ASP A 67 0.77 -39.22 8.92
CA ASP A 67 0.31 -40.39 9.65
C ASP A 67 0.13 -41.67 8.80
N THR A 68 0.15 -42.83 9.49
CA THR A 68 -0.09 -44.16 8.87
C THR A 68 -1.54 -44.39 8.42
N ARG A 69 -2.46 -43.49 8.82
CA ARG A 69 -3.92 -43.64 8.65
C ARG A 69 -4.52 -42.96 7.43
N GLY A 70 -3.79 -42.14 6.67
CA GLY A 70 -4.37 -41.53 5.49
C GLY A 70 -3.71 -40.25 4.98
N LYS A 71 -4.52 -39.40 4.36
CA LYS A 71 -4.16 -38.03 3.95
C LYS A 71 -4.15 -37.12 5.18
N ALA A 72 -3.51 -35.96 5.09
CA ALA A 72 -3.43 -34.99 6.18
C ALA A 72 -4.78 -34.27 6.40
N ASP A 73 -4.95 -33.71 7.60
CA ASP A 73 -6.00 -32.81 8.05
C ASP A 73 -5.40 -31.39 8.27
N PRO A 74 -5.02 -30.70 7.18
CA PRO A 74 -4.25 -29.46 7.25
C PRO A 74 -4.98 -28.27 7.87
N VAL A 75 -4.22 -27.49 8.64
CA VAL A 75 -4.57 -26.16 9.16
C VAL A 75 -3.37 -25.22 9.04
N VAL A 76 -3.61 -23.94 8.79
CA VAL A 76 -2.53 -22.93 8.66
C VAL A 76 -2.61 -21.91 9.78
N PHE A 77 -1.50 -21.71 10.48
CA PHE A 77 -1.32 -20.63 11.46
C PHE A 77 -0.57 -19.47 10.81
N VAL A 78 -1.13 -18.27 10.93
CA VAL A 78 -0.62 -17.08 10.26
C VAL A 78 0.07 -16.16 11.27
N TYR A 79 1.33 -15.84 11.02
CA TYR A 79 2.14 -14.98 11.87
C TYR A 79 2.61 -13.74 11.13
N GLU A 80 2.59 -12.60 11.82
CA GLU A 80 3.16 -11.34 11.36
C GLU A 80 4.39 -10.97 12.21
N GLN A 81 5.46 -10.55 11.56
CA GLN A 81 6.65 -10.08 12.28
C GLN A 81 6.45 -8.66 12.80
N VAL A 82 6.65 -8.44 14.10
CA VAL A 82 6.52 -7.11 14.72
C VAL A 82 7.88 -6.52 15.09
N GLY A 83 8.07 -5.24 14.74
CA GLY A 83 9.23 -4.45 15.12
C GLY A 83 9.36 -4.27 16.63
N GLN A 84 10.57 -4.41 17.18
CA GLN A 84 10.81 -4.28 18.63
C GLN A 84 10.61 -2.84 19.14
N ASN A 85 9.47 -2.54 19.78
CA ASN A 85 9.27 -1.29 20.52
C ASN A 85 9.96 -1.29 21.90
N LYS A 86 10.53 -0.14 22.31
CA LYS A 86 11.42 0.01 23.48
C LYS A 86 10.77 -0.35 24.84
N GLN A 87 9.45 -0.32 24.97
CA GLN A 87 8.77 -0.65 26.23
C GLN A 87 8.78 -2.17 26.53
N GLN A 88 8.79 -3.03 25.50
CA GLN A 88 8.86 -4.48 25.71
C GLN A 88 10.28 -4.98 26.09
N LYS A 89 11.33 -4.17 25.89
CA LYS A 89 12.72 -4.55 26.26
C LYS A 89 12.95 -4.70 27.77
N LYS A 90 12.10 -4.13 28.63
CA LYS A 90 12.24 -4.30 30.09
C LYS A 90 11.77 -5.68 30.56
N ASN A 91 10.81 -6.30 29.88
CA ASN A 91 10.29 -7.62 30.26
C ASN A 91 11.08 -8.79 29.61
N TYR A 92 11.73 -8.55 28.47
CA TYR A 92 12.47 -9.60 27.74
C TYR A 92 13.81 -10.02 28.35
N LYS A 93 14.37 -9.28 29.31
CA LYS A 93 15.66 -9.65 29.92
C LYS A 93 15.60 -10.90 30.82
N LYS A 94 14.42 -11.47 31.09
CA LYS A 94 14.29 -12.68 31.92
C LYS A 94 14.25 -14.00 31.14
N ASN A 95 13.90 -14.03 29.85
CA ASN A 95 13.79 -15.29 29.10
C ASN A 95 14.77 -15.35 27.92
N LYS A 96 15.89 -16.06 28.12
CA LYS A 96 16.81 -16.47 27.06
C LYS A 96 16.11 -17.52 26.18
N GLN A 97 15.44 -17.09 25.12
CA GLN A 97 15.31 -17.85 23.87
C GLN A 97 15.08 -16.87 22.71
N LYS A 98 16.03 -16.85 21.78
CA LYS A 98 15.95 -16.11 20.51
C LYS A 98 14.84 -16.72 19.64
N ARG A 99 13.59 -16.30 19.82
CA ARG A 99 12.60 -16.37 18.74
C ARG A 99 12.41 -14.95 18.21
N GLN A 100 12.49 -14.81 16.89
CA GLN A 100 12.08 -13.58 16.20
C GLN A 100 10.65 -13.22 16.67
N ASN A 101 10.36 -11.94 16.84
CA ASN A 101 9.08 -11.46 17.38
C ASN A 101 7.97 -11.65 16.32
N TRP A 102 7.40 -12.85 16.28
CA TRP A 102 6.25 -13.21 15.47
C TRP A 102 4.99 -13.14 16.35
N ILE A 103 3.95 -12.46 15.87
CA ILE A 103 2.64 -12.40 16.51
C ILE A 103 1.68 -13.28 15.71
N LEU A 104 0.98 -14.18 16.39
CA LEU A 104 -0.08 -14.99 15.78
C LEU A 104 -1.26 -14.07 15.45
N ARG A 105 -1.66 -14.04 14.18
CA ARG A 105 -2.85 -13.32 13.70
C ARG A 105 -4.11 -14.19 13.79
N GLY A 106 -3.95 -15.49 13.67
CA GLY A 106 -5.00 -16.48 13.81
C GLY A 106 -4.66 -17.74 13.02
N ARG A 107 -5.66 -18.60 12.84
CA ARG A 107 -5.55 -19.82 12.03
C ARG A 107 -6.74 -19.97 11.08
N THR A 108 -6.53 -20.74 10.03
CA THR A 108 -7.61 -21.17 9.13
C THR A 108 -8.50 -22.23 9.79
N GLU A 109 -9.57 -22.60 9.09
CA GLU A 109 -10.27 -23.85 9.35
C GLU A 109 -9.39 -25.07 9.04
N VAL A 110 -9.77 -26.22 9.61
CA VAL A 110 -9.14 -27.52 9.30
C VAL A 110 -9.85 -28.14 8.10
N ILE A 111 -9.10 -28.55 7.09
CA ILE A 111 -9.68 -29.25 5.92
C ILE A 111 -9.35 -30.73 6.04
N PRO A 112 -10.33 -31.61 6.33
CA PRO A 112 -10.03 -33.01 6.56
C PRO A 112 -9.64 -33.75 5.28
N VAL A 113 -8.69 -34.67 5.41
CA VAL A 113 -8.32 -35.74 4.47
C VAL A 113 -8.01 -35.21 3.06
N THR A 114 -7.02 -34.34 2.95
CA THR A 114 -6.60 -33.75 1.66
C THR A 114 -5.08 -33.60 1.52
N TYR A 115 -4.61 -33.59 0.27
CA TYR A 115 -3.25 -33.16 -0.06
C TYR A 115 -3.19 -31.74 -0.62
N ASN A 116 -4.35 -31.21 -1.01
CA ASN A 116 -4.46 -29.96 -1.75
C ASN A 116 -5.53 -29.07 -1.08
N PRO A 117 -5.32 -28.64 0.18
CA PRO A 117 -6.30 -27.81 0.88
C PRO A 117 -6.44 -26.43 0.23
N LYS A 118 -7.68 -25.96 0.11
CA LYS A 118 -8.02 -24.60 -0.29
C LYS A 118 -8.86 -23.98 0.83
N PHE A 119 -8.29 -23.01 1.53
CA PHE A 119 -8.91 -22.46 2.73
C PHE A 119 -9.90 -21.36 2.37
N LEU A 120 -11.06 -21.39 3.04
CA LEU A 120 -12.10 -20.37 2.97
C LEU A 120 -11.70 -19.15 3.79
N LYS A 121 -11.15 -19.37 5.00
CA LYS A 121 -10.72 -18.27 5.87
C LYS A 121 -9.55 -17.52 5.25
N TYR A 122 -9.70 -16.21 5.19
CA TYR A 122 -8.68 -15.26 4.73
C TYR A 122 -8.28 -14.36 5.90
N PHE A 123 -7.20 -13.60 5.71
CA PHE A 123 -6.71 -12.66 6.72
C PHE A 123 -6.57 -11.27 6.11
N VAL A 124 -7.06 -10.25 6.81
CA VAL A 124 -6.93 -8.86 6.37
C VAL A 124 -5.69 -8.23 7.01
N PHE A 125 -4.81 -7.68 6.17
CA PHE A 125 -3.64 -6.92 6.60
C PHE A 125 -3.75 -5.48 6.13
N SER A 126 -3.39 -4.54 7.01
CA SER A 126 -3.12 -3.15 6.60
C SER A 126 -1.78 -3.13 5.87
N TYR A 127 -1.80 -3.01 4.56
CA TYR A 127 -0.59 -2.95 3.74
C TYR A 127 0.09 -1.59 3.91
N ASN A 128 1.37 -1.63 4.29
CA ASN A 128 2.20 -0.46 4.52
C ASN A 128 3.34 -0.47 3.49
N ILE A 129 3.22 0.38 2.46
CA ILE A 129 4.20 0.48 1.37
C ILE A 129 5.61 0.88 1.85
N ILE A 130 5.72 1.53 3.01
CA ILE A 130 6.98 2.08 3.53
C ILE A 130 7.77 1.00 4.29
N ASN A 131 7.07 0.09 4.98
CA ASN A 131 7.68 -0.87 5.89
C ASN A 131 7.64 -2.28 5.34
N VAL A 132 8.77 -2.99 5.41
CA VAL A 132 8.83 -4.41 5.07
C VAL A 132 7.99 -5.23 6.06
N GLN A 133 6.86 -5.75 5.59
CA GLN A 133 5.97 -6.62 6.37
C GLN A 133 6.25 -8.09 6.05
N LYS A 134 6.82 -8.82 7.02
CA LYS A 134 7.11 -10.26 6.88
C LYS A 134 5.99 -11.10 7.47
N ILE A 135 5.51 -12.05 6.69
CA ILE A 135 4.47 -13.01 7.06
C ILE A 135 5.07 -14.41 7.06
N ARG A 136 4.70 -15.22 8.06
CA ARG A 136 5.01 -16.65 8.13
C ARG A 136 3.71 -17.44 8.21
N LEU A 137 3.59 -18.46 7.37
CA LEU A 137 2.52 -19.45 7.45
C LEU A 137 3.13 -20.76 7.93
N ASP A 138 2.63 -21.28 9.06
CA ASP A 138 3.01 -22.60 9.57
C ASP A 138 1.85 -23.57 9.29
N ILE A 139 2.12 -24.61 8.49
CA ILE A 139 1.13 -25.61 8.09
C ILE A 139 1.27 -26.84 9.01
N TYR A 140 0.18 -27.22 9.66
CA TYR A 140 0.11 -28.36 10.58
C TYR A 140 -0.86 -29.42 10.07
N ASP A 141 -0.58 -30.67 10.42
CA ASP A 141 -1.53 -31.78 10.38
C ASP A 141 -2.25 -31.87 11.73
N THR A 142 -3.58 -31.98 11.70
CA THR A 142 -4.41 -31.89 12.91
C THR A 142 -4.61 -33.27 13.54
N ASP A 143 -3.85 -33.56 14.60
CA ASP A 143 -4.00 -34.82 15.35
C ASP A 143 -5.06 -34.71 16.46
N CYS A 144 -5.25 -33.50 16.99
CA CYS A 144 -6.10 -33.25 18.15
C CYS A 144 -7.17 -32.17 17.88
N PHE A 145 -8.28 -32.58 17.27
CA PHE A 145 -9.45 -31.72 16.98
C PHE A 145 -10.08 -31.05 18.21
N SER A 146 -9.86 -31.58 19.42
CA SER A 146 -10.40 -30.98 20.65
C SER A 146 -9.55 -29.84 21.22
N LYS A 147 -8.34 -29.63 20.70
CA LYS A 147 -7.38 -28.60 21.15
C LYS A 147 -6.62 -28.01 19.97
N LEU A 148 -7.36 -27.43 19.02
CA LEU A 148 -6.80 -26.91 17.76
C LEU A 148 -5.74 -25.83 17.98
N ASP A 149 -5.92 -24.94 18.96
CA ASP A 149 -4.99 -23.82 19.20
C ASP A 149 -3.72 -24.24 19.97
N ASP A 150 -3.67 -25.47 20.48
CA ASP A 150 -2.50 -26.01 21.17
C ASP A 150 -1.51 -26.60 20.17
N ILE A 151 -0.65 -25.74 19.64
CA ILE A 151 0.33 -26.05 18.60
C ILE A 151 1.25 -27.23 18.98
N GLU A 152 1.53 -27.45 20.27
CA GLU A 152 2.39 -28.57 20.71
C GLU A 152 1.73 -29.94 20.52
N LYS A 153 0.40 -29.97 20.32
CA LYS A 153 -0.38 -31.18 20.07
C LYS A 153 -0.67 -31.45 18.59
N GLN A 154 -0.18 -30.60 17.70
CA GLN A 154 -0.36 -30.75 16.25
C GLN A 154 0.98 -31.09 15.58
N GLU A 155 0.97 -31.83 14.48
CA GLU A 155 2.20 -32.22 13.79
C GLU A 155 2.58 -31.18 12.71
N LEU A 156 3.73 -30.51 12.87
CA LEU A 156 4.18 -29.52 11.90
C LEU A 156 4.59 -30.18 10.57
N ILE A 157 3.87 -29.86 9.50
CA ILE A 157 4.24 -30.23 8.13
C ILE A 157 5.40 -29.34 7.68
N GLY A 158 5.25 -28.02 7.75
CA GLY A 158 6.32 -27.09 7.40
C GLY A 158 5.86 -25.64 7.35
N SER A 159 6.75 -24.76 6.91
CA SER A 159 6.50 -23.31 6.92
C SER A 159 6.86 -22.65 5.59
N VAL A 160 6.19 -21.54 5.30
CA VAL A 160 6.60 -20.58 4.27
C VAL A 160 6.73 -19.19 4.90
N GLU A 161 7.77 -18.46 4.51
CA GLU A 161 8.02 -17.07 4.93
C GLU A 161 8.14 -16.20 3.67
N PHE A 162 7.46 -15.07 3.66
CA PHE A 162 7.49 -14.13 2.53
C PHE A 162 7.28 -12.69 3.02
N GLU A 163 7.61 -11.73 2.16
CA GLU A 163 7.28 -10.32 2.36
C GLU A 163 5.96 -10.01 1.65
N LEU A 164 5.05 -9.29 2.30
CA LEU A 164 3.72 -9.01 1.74
C LEU A 164 3.83 -8.27 0.39
N SER A 165 4.83 -7.39 0.24
CA SER A 165 5.14 -6.70 -1.02
C SER A 165 5.50 -7.65 -2.16
N GLN A 166 6.13 -8.80 -1.89
CA GLN A 166 6.43 -9.81 -2.92
C GLN A 166 5.15 -10.39 -3.52
N VAL A 167 4.11 -10.60 -2.71
CA VAL A 167 2.81 -11.06 -3.21
C VAL A 167 2.13 -9.94 -4.00
N MET A 168 2.13 -8.73 -3.47
CA MET A 168 1.47 -7.58 -4.10
C MET A 168 2.08 -7.20 -5.45
N CYS A 169 3.39 -7.39 -5.64
CA CYS A 169 4.06 -7.10 -6.90
C CYS A 169 4.15 -8.31 -7.85
N ALA A 170 3.68 -9.50 -7.44
CA ALA A 170 3.68 -10.67 -8.31
C ALA A 170 2.53 -10.62 -9.34
N PRO A 171 2.69 -11.26 -10.52
CA PRO A 171 1.60 -11.39 -11.48
C PRO A 171 0.34 -11.99 -10.85
N SER A 172 -0.82 -11.39 -11.09
CA SER A 172 -2.11 -11.77 -10.48
C SER A 172 -2.14 -11.73 -8.94
N HIS A 173 -1.20 -11.00 -8.31
CA HIS A 173 -1.01 -10.92 -6.86
C HIS A 173 -0.89 -12.27 -6.19
N GLN A 174 -0.18 -13.17 -6.85
CA GLN A 174 -0.10 -14.55 -6.45
C GLN A 174 1.35 -15.03 -6.51
N ILE A 175 1.81 -15.63 -5.41
CA ILE A 175 3.08 -16.35 -5.37
C ILE A 175 2.85 -17.79 -4.95
N THR A 176 3.65 -18.70 -5.48
CA THR A 176 3.68 -20.10 -5.07
C THR A 176 5.06 -20.41 -4.54
N MET A 177 5.12 -20.82 -3.27
CA MET A 177 6.36 -21.03 -2.52
C MET A 177 6.48 -22.50 -2.10
N PRO A 178 7.69 -23.09 -2.11
CA PRO A 178 7.91 -24.43 -1.59
C PRO A 178 7.75 -24.44 -0.06
N ILE A 179 7.08 -25.45 0.48
CA ILE A 179 6.93 -25.62 1.93
C ILE A 179 8.24 -26.19 2.50
N ILE A 180 8.79 -25.53 3.52
CA ILE A 180 10.10 -25.88 4.08
C ILE A 180 9.95 -26.51 5.46
N ASN A 181 10.46 -27.74 5.60
CA ASN A 181 10.73 -28.36 6.90
C ASN A 181 11.97 -29.24 6.79
N LYS A 182 13.02 -28.91 7.55
CA LYS A 182 14.30 -29.63 7.49
C LYS A 182 14.18 -31.10 7.90
N LYS A 183 13.26 -31.43 8.81
CA LYS A 183 13.08 -32.79 9.34
C LYS A 183 12.47 -33.75 8.32
N ILE A 184 11.57 -33.26 7.47
CA ILE A 184 10.83 -34.07 6.48
C ILE A 184 11.06 -33.61 5.04
N SER A 185 12.19 -32.95 4.78
CA SER A 185 12.53 -32.35 3.47
C SER A 185 12.36 -33.29 2.27
N LYS A 186 12.66 -34.59 2.44
CA LYS A 186 12.44 -35.61 1.39
C LYS A 186 10.96 -35.81 1.04
N LYS A 187 10.05 -35.72 2.03
CA LYS A 187 8.60 -35.86 1.83
C LYS A 187 7.97 -34.62 1.18
N LEU A 188 8.60 -33.45 1.35
CA LEU A 188 8.09 -32.15 0.89
C LEU A 188 8.54 -31.71 -0.51
N LYS A 189 9.23 -32.59 -1.26
CA LYS A 189 9.93 -32.21 -2.50
C LYS A 189 9.05 -31.49 -3.54
N ASN A 190 7.74 -31.76 -3.54
CA ASN A 190 6.76 -31.16 -4.45
C ASN A 190 5.66 -30.36 -3.72
N SER A 191 5.78 -30.18 -2.40
CA SER A 191 4.75 -29.54 -1.58
C SER A 191 4.89 -28.03 -1.66
N THR A 192 3.82 -27.35 -2.05
CA THR A 192 3.81 -25.89 -2.25
C THR A 192 2.66 -25.24 -1.48
N CYS A 193 2.85 -23.96 -1.14
CA CYS A 193 1.81 -23.09 -0.64
C CYS A 193 1.66 -21.93 -1.63
N THR A 194 0.45 -21.71 -2.12
CA THR A 194 0.10 -20.58 -2.97
C THR A 194 -0.61 -19.55 -2.12
N ILE A 195 -0.11 -18.32 -2.16
CA ILE A 195 -0.64 -17.16 -1.46
C ILE A 195 -1.14 -16.20 -2.52
N ARG A 196 -2.37 -15.71 -2.34
CA ARG A 196 -2.95 -14.68 -3.18
C ARG A 196 -3.45 -13.53 -2.32
N CYS A 197 -3.10 -12.31 -2.68
CA CYS A 197 -3.62 -11.12 -2.03
C CYS A 197 -4.51 -10.34 -2.98
N ASN A 198 -5.68 -9.87 -2.55
CA ASN A 198 -6.40 -8.84 -3.30
C ASN A 198 -6.56 -7.59 -2.42
N GLU A 199 -6.81 -6.44 -3.03
CA GLU A 199 -7.18 -5.24 -2.28
C GLU A 199 -8.52 -5.48 -1.56
N TYR A 200 -8.52 -5.31 -0.24
CA TYR A 200 -9.71 -5.36 0.59
C TYR A 200 -10.36 -3.98 0.58
N ASP A 201 -11.30 -3.79 -0.34
CA ASP A 201 -11.85 -2.48 -0.67
C ASP A 201 -12.85 -1.97 0.37
N VAL A 202 -12.37 -1.06 1.21
CA VAL A 202 -13.20 -0.34 2.19
C VAL A 202 -13.72 1.00 1.63
N GLY A 203 -13.13 1.51 0.55
CA GLY A 203 -13.38 2.84 0.01
C GLY A 203 -14.40 2.89 -1.13
N GLY A 204 -14.50 1.80 -1.90
CA GLY A 204 -15.44 1.64 -3.01
C GLY A 204 -15.19 2.54 -4.20
N ASP A 205 -15.77 2.15 -5.33
CA ASP A 205 -16.18 3.11 -6.34
C ASP A 205 -17.03 4.22 -5.69
N LYS A 206 -16.91 5.44 -6.21
CA LYS A 206 -17.74 6.56 -5.77
C LYS A 206 -18.65 6.98 -6.90
N VAL A 207 -19.77 7.59 -6.56
CA VAL A 207 -20.62 8.28 -7.52
C VAL A 207 -20.49 9.77 -7.30
N TYR A 208 -20.03 10.45 -8.33
CA TYR A 208 -19.98 11.91 -8.40
C TYR A 208 -21.34 12.45 -8.81
N PHE A 209 -21.83 13.43 -8.06
CA PHE A 209 -23.05 14.15 -8.36
C PHE A 209 -22.75 15.64 -8.45
N HIS A 210 -23.29 16.26 -9.50
CA HIS A 210 -23.48 17.69 -9.59
C HIS A 210 -24.93 17.93 -9.97
N LEU A 211 -25.69 18.53 -9.05
CA LEU A 211 -27.13 18.67 -9.15
C LEU A 211 -27.52 20.14 -9.15
N GLY A 212 -28.61 20.43 -9.84
CA GLY A 212 -29.34 21.68 -9.74
C GLY A 212 -30.84 21.42 -9.63
N ALA A 213 -31.62 22.47 -9.43
CA ALA A 213 -33.07 22.40 -9.40
C ALA A 213 -33.69 23.65 -10.01
N GLN A 214 -34.86 23.50 -10.63
CA GLN A 214 -35.60 24.60 -11.24
C GLN A 214 -37.11 24.42 -11.09
N GLY A 215 -37.84 25.54 -11.11
CA GLY A 215 -39.31 25.53 -11.02
C GLY A 215 -39.88 25.41 -9.61
N PHE A 216 -39.04 25.48 -8.57
CA PHE A 216 -39.48 25.58 -7.18
C PHE A 216 -39.61 27.06 -6.79
N PHE A 217 -40.77 27.48 -6.29
CA PHE A 217 -41.03 28.87 -5.94
C PHE A 217 -41.18 29.02 -4.42
N THR A 218 -40.05 29.14 -3.73
CA THR A 218 -40.01 29.47 -2.30
C THR A 218 -39.03 30.62 -2.03
N LYS A 219 -39.29 31.36 -0.94
CA LYS A 219 -38.40 32.38 -0.36
C LYS A 219 -37.35 31.79 0.59
N ASN A 220 -37.54 30.54 1.00
CA ASN A 220 -36.68 29.81 1.93
C ASN A 220 -35.51 29.14 1.20
N GLU A 221 -34.58 28.59 1.98
CA GLU A 221 -33.42 27.88 1.47
C GLU A 221 -33.79 26.45 1.05
N LEU A 222 -33.19 25.96 -0.02
CA LEU A 222 -33.40 24.61 -0.54
C LEU A 222 -32.13 23.77 -0.41
N PHE A 223 -32.30 22.49 -0.13
CA PHE A 223 -31.26 21.48 -0.26
C PHE A 223 -31.83 20.19 -0.85
N ILE A 224 -30.96 19.34 -1.40
CA ILE A 224 -31.33 17.99 -1.81
C ILE A 224 -30.91 17.00 -0.73
N ARG A 225 -31.83 16.10 -0.37
CA ARG A 225 -31.54 14.90 0.40
C ARG A 225 -31.57 13.69 -0.53
N ILE A 226 -30.51 12.90 -0.47
CA ILE A 226 -30.37 11.67 -1.23
C ILE A 226 -30.44 10.51 -0.24
N SER A 227 -31.33 9.58 -0.51
CA SER A 227 -31.53 8.38 0.31
C SER A 227 -31.40 7.14 -0.55
N ASN A 228 -30.81 6.08 -0.02
CA ASN A 228 -30.95 4.76 -0.63
C ASN A 228 -32.32 4.16 -0.26
N ILE A 229 -32.80 3.21 -1.06
CA ILE A 229 -34.01 2.44 -0.77
C ILE A 229 -33.61 0.99 -0.57
N ASN A 230 -33.89 0.43 0.60
CA ASN A 230 -33.58 -0.98 0.90
C ASN A 230 -34.63 -1.94 0.31
N GLN A 231 -34.40 -3.26 0.43
CA GLN A 231 -35.32 -4.29 -0.07
C GLN A 231 -36.71 -4.24 0.60
N ALA A 232 -36.79 -3.71 1.82
CA ALA A 232 -38.04 -3.50 2.56
C ALA A 232 -38.75 -2.17 2.21
N LYS A 233 -38.26 -1.42 1.20
CA LYS A 233 -38.73 -0.08 0.81
C LYS A 233 -38.56 1.01 1.87
N GLU A 234 -37.72 0.79 2.86
CA GLU A 234 -37.35 1.83 3.80
C GLU A 234 -36.24 2.69 3.20
N THR A 235 -36.33 4.00 3.42
CA THR A 235 -35.39 4.98 2.88
C THR A 235 -34.38 5.38 3.94
N ILE A 236 -33.08 5.24 3.66
CA ILE A 236 -32.02 5.68 4.57
C ILE A 236 -31.27 6.86 3.91
N PRO A 237 -31.26 8.06 4.53
CA PRO A 237 -30.51 9.20 4.01
C PRO A 237 -29.00 8.91 4.00
N VAL A 238 -28.37 9.13 2.85
CA VAL A 238 -26.93 8.89 2.64
C VAL A 238 -26.15 10.17 2.37
N HIS A 239 -26.82 11.22 1.90
CA HIS A 239 -26.21 12.53 1.65
C HIS A 239 -27.22 13.67 1.74
N ARG A 240 -26.72 14.86 2.05
CA ARG A 240 -27.45 16.13 2.04
C ARG A 240 -26.53 17.23 1.51
N THR A 241 -27.01 18.02 0.55
CA THR A 241 -26.29 19.19 0.02
C THR A 241 -26.31 20.37 0.99
N GLU A 242 -25.54 21.41 0.68
CA GLU A 242 -25.67 22.71 1.34
C GLU A 242 -27.04 23.36 1.08
N ASN A 243 -27.41 24.28 1.96
CA ASN A 243 -28.59 25.12 1.78
C ASN A 243 -28.28 26.22 0.77
N GLU A 244 -29.11 26.35 -0.26
CA GLU A 244 -28.99 27.41 -1.25
C GLU A 244 -30.25 28.26 -1.32
N LYS A 245 -30.06 29.59 -1.40
CA LYS A 245 -31.18 30.51 -1.53
C LYS A 245 -31.70 30.48 -2.96
N ASN A 246 -33.01 30.34 -3.10
CA ASN A 246 -33.69 30.35 -4.37
C ASN A 246 -33.81 31.77 -4.95
N LYS A 247 -32.68 32.37 -5.36
CA LYS A 247 -32.59 33.75 -5.89
C LYS A 247 -32.68 33.84 -7.42
N LYS A 248 -32.56 32.71 -8.11
CA LYS A 248 -32.52 32.59 -9.58
C LYS A 248 -33.58 31.56 -10.02
N PRO A 249 -34.01 31.56 -11.30
CA PRO A 249 -34.97 30.56 -11.80
C PRO A 249 -34.47 29.11 -11.69
N SER A 250 -33.17 28.94 -11.48
CA SER A 250 -32.49 27.66 -11.22
C SER A 250 -31.45 27.79 -10.13
N ILE A 251 -31.34 26.79 -9.27
CA ILE A 251 -30.29 26.60 -8.26
C ILE A 251 -29.31 25.55 -8.75
N ALA A 252 -28.03 25.70 -8.40
CA ALA A 252 -27.01 24.68 -8.58
C ALA A 252 -26.24 24.52 -7.28
N TRP A 253 -26.15 23.30 -6.76
CA TRP A 253 -25.34 22.98 -5.59
C TRP A 253 -23.92 22.60 -5.99
N LYS A 254 -22.99 22.74 -5.06
CA LYS A 254 -21.61 22.29 -5.22
C LYS A 254 -21.58 20.80 -5.55
N PRO A 255 -20.64 20.34 -6.38
CA PRO A 255 -20.48 18.94 -6.65
C PRO A 255 -20.02 18.18 -5.40
N PHE A 256 -20.44 16.92 -5.28
CA PHE A 256 -20.10 16.04 -4.16
C PHE A 256 -19.97 14.59 -4.61
N GLU A 257 -19.36 13.77 -3.75
CA GLU A 257 -19.16 12.34 -3.98
C GLU A 257 -19.81 11.51 -2.88
N ILE A 258 -20.46 10.41 -3.27
CA ILE A 258 -21.00 9.43 -2.33
C ILE A 258 -20.35 8.07 -2.64
N PRO A 259 -19.79 7.35 -1.64
CA PRO A 259 -19.34 5.97 -1.83
C PRO A 259 -20.48 5.09 -2.34
N LEU A 260 -20.21 4.26 -3.36
CA LEU A 260 -21.20 3.36 -3.94
C LEU A 260 -21.79 2.44 -2.87
N SER A 261 -20.98 1.98 -1.91
CA SER A 261 -21.41 1.17 -0.78
C SER A 261 -22.55 1.79 0.06
N LYS A 262 -22.66 3.13 0.11
CA LYS A 262 -23.77 3.82 0.78
C LYS A 262 -25.04 3.85 -0.08
N LEU A 263 -24.89 3.97 -1.40
CA LEU A 263 -26.01 4.00 -2.35
C LEU A 263 -26.60 2.60 -2.59
N GLY A 264 -25.75 1.58 -2.57
CA GLY A 264 -26.08 0.16 -2.66
C GLY A 264 -25.09 -0.62 -3.54
N LYS A 265 -25.21 -1.96 -3.57
CA LYS A 265 -24.17 -2.85 -4.14
C LYS A 265 -24.03 -2.79 -5.68
N ASP A 266 -25.02 -2.28 -6.41
CA ASP A 266 -25.00 -2.22 -7.88
C ASP A 266 -25.78 -1.01 -8.43
N ASP A 267 -25.79 -0.85 -9.76
CA ASP A 267 -26.48 0.25 -10.44
C ASP A 267 -28.01 0.10 -10.51
N LYS A 268 -28.55 -1.05 -10.10
CA LYS A 268 -29.99 -1.33 -10.14
C LYS A 268 -30.70 -0.82 -8.88
N VAL A 269 -29.93 -0.39 -7.88
CA VAL A 269 -30.47 0.16 -6.63
C VAL A 269 -31.27 1.44 -6.88
N TYR A 270 -32.39 1.55 -6.20
CA TYR A 270 -33.23 2.74 -6.25
C TYR A 270 -32.71 3.80 -5.28
N ILE A 271 -32.64 5.02 -5.78
CA ILE A 271 -32.22 6.21 -5.05
C ILE A 271 -33.40 7.17 -5.01
N LYS A 272 -33.72 7.64 -3.81
CA LYS A 272 -34.72 8.68 -3.59
C LYS A 272 -34.03 10.04 -3.55
N LEU A 273 -34.49 10.96 -4.39
CA LEU A 273 -34.08 12.36 -4.40
C LEU A 273 -35.21 13.20 -3.85
N GLU A 274 -34.97 13.90 -2.76
CA GLU A 274 -35.93 14.81 -2.14
C GLU A 274 -35.43 16.25 -2.22
N VAL A 275 -36.23 17.15 -2.76
CA VAL A 275 -36.01 18.59 -2.65
C VAL A 275 -36.69 19.05 -1.37
N VAL A 276 -35.89 19.61 -0.46
CA VAL A 276 -36.34 19.98 0.89
C VAL A 276 -36.17 21.47 1.09
N GLU A 277 -37.25 22.08 1.56
CA GLU A 277 -37.28 23.46 2.00
C GLU A 277 -36.89 23.54 3.48
N PHE A 278 -35.90 24.39 3.77
CA PHE A 278 -35.47 24.70 5.12
C PHE A 278 -36.11 26.00 5.59
N ASP A 279 -37.14 25.86 6.42
CA ASP A 279 -37.84 26.95 7.08
C ASP A 279 -37.33 27.09 8.52
N LYS A 280 -37.00 28.31 8.94
CA LYS A 280 -36.42 28.56 10.27
C LYS A 280 -37.39 28.27 11.42
N ASP A 281 -38.69 28.42 11.17
CA ASP A 281 -39.74 28.28 12.18
C ASP A 281 -40.43 26.90 12.09
N LYS A 282 -40.54 26.35 10.87
CA LYS A 282 -41.24 25.07 10.60
C LYS A 282 -40.31 23.88 10.39
N GLY A 283 -39.00 24.10 10.32
CA GLY A 283 -38.02 23.04 10.12
C GLY A 283 -37.90 22.59 8.65
N GLN A 284 -37.76 21.28 8.44
CA GLN A 284 -37.52 20.69 7.11
C GLN A 284 -38.82 20.21 6.48
N ILE A 285 -39.19 20.77 5.32
CA ILE A 285 -40.41 20.41 4.59
C ILE A 285 -40.03 19.82 3.24
N VAL A 286 -40.42 18.58 2.96
CA VAL A 286 -40.23 17.97 1.64
C VAL A 286 -41.24 18.60 0.67
N ILE A 287 -40.74 19.25 -0.38
CA ILE A 287 -41.58 19.94 -1.38
C ILE A 287 -41.68 19.18 -2.70
N GLY A 288 -40.85 18.15 -2.87
CA GLY A 288 -40.85 17.31 -4.05
C GLY A 288 -39.91 16.12 -3.90
N GLU A 289 -40.28 14.99 -4.49
CA GLU A 289 -39.52 13.76 -4.52
C GLU A 289 -39.52 13.09 -5.90
N ALA A 290 -38.49 12.30 -6.16
CA ALA A 290 -38.42 11.35 -7.26
C ALA A 290 -37.62 10.12 -6.85
N GLU A 291 -37.99 8.97 -7.39
CA GLU A 291 -37.31 7.69 -7.16
C GLU A 291 -36.88 7.12 -8.50
N HIS A 292 -35.58 6.88 -8.64
CA HIS A 292 -35.00 6.32 -9.87
C HIS A 292 -33.85 5.39 -9.54
N THR A 293 -33.50 4.50 -10.47
CA THR A 293 -32.31 3.65 -10.31
C THR A 293 -31.04 4.48 -10.49
N LEU A 294 -29.96 4.04 -9.84
CA LEU A 294 -28.65 4.67 -10.02
C LEU A 294 -28.20 4.64 -11.49
N ALA A 295 -28.47 3.56 -12.23
CA ALA A 295 -28.27 3.47 -13.67
C ALA A 295 -28.96 4.61 -14.42
N PHE A 296 -30.26 4.82 -14.16
CA PHE A 296 -31.03 5.88 -14.82
C PHE A 296 -30.48 7.27 -14.54
N LEU A 297 -30.05 7.54 -13.30
CA LEU A 297 -29.44 8.84 -12.95
C LEU A 297 -28.14 9.08 -13.71
N LYS A 298 -27.34 8.04 -13.95
CA LYS A 298 -26.11 8.14 -14.75
C LYS A 298 -26.40 8.35 -16.24
N ASP A 299 -27.32 7.56 -16.81
CA ASP A 299 -27.73 7.68 -18.22
C ASP A 299 -28.49 8.98 -18.53
N SER A 300 -29.02 9.61 -17.48
CA SER A 300 -29.68 10.91 -17.53
C SER A 300 -28.78 12.06 -17.13
N SER A 301 -27.46 11.85 -17.04
CA SER A 301 -26.50 12.95 -16.87
C SER A 301 -26.68 13.99 -17.98
N ASN A 302 -26.61 15.26 -17.59
CA ASN A 302 -26.96 16.46 -18.38
C ASN A 302 -28.45 16.60 -18.75
N LYS A 303 -29.37 15.88 -18.10
CA LYS A 303 -30.82 15.98 -18.32
C LYS A 303 -31.56 16.44 -17.06
N ASN A 304 -32.82 16.81 -17.24
CA ASN A 304 -33.71 17.19 -16.14
C ASN A 304 -34.66 16.05 -15.79
N ILE A 305 -34.83 15.81 -14.49
CA ILE A 305 -35.75 14.84 -13.93
C ILE A 305 -36.96 15.57 -13.35
N ARG A 306 -38.15 15.07 -13.65
CA ARG A 306 -39.41 15.58 -13.12
C ARG A 306 -39.55 15.22 -11.64
N ILE A 307 -39.83 16.21 -10.80
CA ILE A 307 -40.09 16.03 -9.37
C ILE A 307 -41.57 16.20 -9.08
N THR A 308 -42.13 15.29 -8.28
CA THR A 308 -43.53 15.29 -7.90
C THR A 308 -43.71 15.25 -6.38
N PHE A 309 -44.86 15.70 -5.89
CA PHE A 309 -45.27 15.48 -4.51
C PHE A 309 -46.76 15.18 -4.50
N ASN A 310 -47.18 14.10 -3.85
CA ASN A 310 -48.56 13.59 -3.91
C ASN A 310 -49.09 13.50 -5.37
N SER A 311 -48.27 12.96 -6.28
CA SER A 311 -48.56 12.82 -7.72
C SER A 311 -48.71 14.14 -8.51
N LEU A 312 -48.53 15.31 -7.89
CA LEU A 312 -48.54 16.61 -8.57
C LEU A 312 -47.14 17.06 -8.93
N PHE A 313 -46.98 17.67 -10.10
CA PHE A 313 -45.71 18.26 -10.53
C PHE A 313 -45.35 19.47 -9.68
N LYS A 314 -44.09 19.52 -9.22
CA LYS A 314 -43.58 20.60 -8.37
C LYS A 314 -42.38 21.32 -8.94
N GLY A 315 -41.57 20.65 -9.77
CA GLY A 315 -40.37 21.22 -10.35
C GLY A 315 -39.51 20.15 -10.99
N GLN A 316 -38.26 20.49 -11.27
CA GLN A 316 -37.30 19.58 -11.88
C GLN A 316 -35.97 19.63 -11.15
N ILE A 317 -35.29 18.48 -11.04
CA ILE A 317 -33.86 18.40 -10.68
C ILE A 317 -33.06 18.31 -11.98
N ASN A 318 -32.06 19.16 -12.11
CA ASN A 318 -31.13 19.16 -13.24
C ASN A 318 -29.93 18.29 -12.85
N LEU A 319 -29.75 17.15 -13.52
CA LEU A 319 -28.59 16.28 -13.32
C LEU A 319 -27.40 16.84 -14.09
N LEU A 320 -26.79 17.93 -13.62
CA LEU A 320 -25.70 18.60 -14.33
C LEU A 320 -24.55 17.65 -14.66
N LYS A 321 -24.20 16.74 -13.74
CA LYS A 321 -23.28 15.62 -14.02
C LYS A 321 -23.45 14.50 -13.01
N VAL A 322 -23.65 13.27 -13.48
CA VAL A 322 -23.65 12.09 -12.62
C VAL A 322 -22.78 11.02 -13.27
N LYS A 323 -21.74 10.56 -12.57
CA LYS A 323 -20.85 9.52 -13.08
C LYS A 323 -20.26 8.67 -11.96
N THR A 324 -19.99 7.40 -12.26
CA THR A 324 -19.13 6.58 -11.41
C THR A 324 -17.69 7.06 -11.57
N ILE A 325 -17.05 7.40 -10.46
CA ILE A 325 -15.61 7.58 -10.38
C ILE A 325 -15.08 6.27 -9.82
N LYS A 326 -14.38 5.52 -10.69
CA LYS A 326 -13.65 4.36 -10.23
C LYS A 326 -12.50 4.82 -9.35
N ARG A 327 -12.31 4.14 -8.22
CA ARG A 327 -11.11 4.35 -7.43
C ARG A 327 -9.96 3.64 -8.14
N GLU A 328 -9.05 4.41 -8.72
CA GLU A 328 -7.76 3.90 -9.15
C GLU A 328 -6.82 3.97 -7.93
N SER A 329 -6.61 2.85 -7.25
CA SER A 329 -5.73 2.79 -6.08
C SER A 329 -4.28 2.58 -6.53
N PHE A 330 -3.32 2.88 -5.65
CA PHE A 330 -1.91 2.54 -5.91
C PHE A 330 -1.74 1.03 -6.15
N ILE A 331 -2.53 0.16 -5.47
CA ILE A 331 -2.51 -1.27 -5.76
C ILE A 331 -3.05 -1.52 -7.16
N THR A 332 -4.13 -0.86 -7.59
CA THR A 332 -4.64 -1.00 -8.97
C THR A 332 -3.58 -0.72 -10.03
N TYR A 333 -2.70 0.26 -9.80
CA TYR A 333 -1.55 0.50 -10.68
C TYR A 333 -0.52 -0.64 -10.61
N LEU A 334 -0.14 -1.12 -9.42
CA LEU A 334 0.72 -2.31 -9.29
C LEU A 334 0.09 -3.57 -9.94
N VAL A 335 -1.23 -3.75 -9.83
CA VAL A 335 -2.03 -4.85 -10.41
C VAL A 335 -1.99 -4.82 -11.93
N SER A 336 -2.05 -3.64 -12.52
CA SER A 336 -2.15 -3.43 -13.96
C SER A 336 -0.79 -3.52 -14.68
N THR A 337 0.19 -4.23 -14.10
CA THR A 337 1.55 -4.43 -14.62
C THR A 337 2.42 -3.16 -14.66
N THR A 338 2.06 -2.12 -13.89
CA THR A 338 2.88 -0.93 -13.78
C THR A 338 4.16 -1.26 -13.03
N GLN A 339 5.32 -1.07 -13.67
CA GLN A 339 6.62 -1.27 -13.08
C GLN A 339 7.11 0.03 -12.43
N ILE A 340 7.70 -0.05 -11.24
CA ILE A 340 8.35 1.10 -10.60
C ILE A 340 9.86 0.89 -10.65
N SER A 341 10.53 1.58 -11.56
CA SER A 341 11.98 1.46 -11.76
C SER A 341 12.75 2.49 -10.94
N LEU A 342 13.80 2.04 -10.25
CA LEU A 342 14.61 2.89 -9.38
C LEU A 342 15.88 3.39 -10.09
N LEU A 343 16.10 4.70 -10.04
CA LEU A 343 17.33 5.38 -10.41
C LEU A 343 17.96 5.97 -9.14
N ALA A 344 19.29 5.97 -9.03
CA ALA A 344 19.97 6.54 -7.88
C ALA A 344 21.15 7.44 -8.27
N ALA A 345 21.31 8.57 -7.59
CA ALA A 345 22.44 9.47 -7.72
C ALA A 345 23.04 9.83 -6.35
N ILE A 346 24.37 9.83 -6.29
CA ILE A 346 25.13 10.07 -5.05
C ILE A 346 26.01 11.31 -5.22
N ASP A 347 25.89 12.21 -4.26
CA ASP A 347 26.73 13.39 -4.12
C ASP A 347 28.16 12.99 -3.73
N PHE A 348 29.14 13.48 -4.49
CA PHE A 348 30.57 13.35 -4.20
C PHE A 348 31.24 14.72 -4.13
N THR A 349 30.51 15.74 -3.72
CA THR A 349 31.02 17.10 -3.65
C THR A 349 31.95 17.33 -2.47
N ASN A 350 32.77 18.37 -2.56
CA ASN A 350 33.80 18.69 -1.57
C ASN A 350 33.25 19.14 -0.20
N SER A 351 31.96 19.51 -0.10
CA SER A 351 31.27 19.74 1.20
C SER A 351 31.40 18.53 2.11
N ASN A 352 31.33 17.32 1.55
CA ASN A 352 31.44 16.05 2.27
C ASN A 352 32.85 15.75 2.81
N GLN A 353 33.87 16.53 2.43
CA GLN A 353 35.29 16.28 2.68
C GLN A 353 35.82 14.97 2.06
N PRO A 354 37.12 14.87 1.76
CA PRO A 354 37.71 13.63 1.25
C PRO A 354 37.41 12.41 2.14
N GLN A 355 37.05 11.31 1.49
CA GLN A 355 36.66 10.01 2.04
C GLN A 355 37.67 9.38 3.02
N ASN A 356 38.93 9.83 2.98
CA ASN A 356 39.98 9.38 3.91
C ASN A 356 39.97 10.12 5.26
N LYS A 357 39.21 11.21 5.39
CA LYS A 357 39.07 11.94 6.65
C LYS A 357 37.97 11.34 7.50
N THR A 358 38.21 11.18 8.79
CA THR A 358 37.27 10.57 9.75
C THR A 358 35.98 11.37 9.95
N ASN A 359 35.99 12.66 9.60
CA ASN A 359 34.82 13.55 9.65
C ASN A 359 34.05 13.60 8.31
N SER A 360 34.48 12.86 7.29
CA SER A 360 33.76 12.77 6.02
C SER A 360 32.49 11.95 6.17
N LEU A 361 31.40 12.39 5.53
CA LEU A 361 30.16 11.62 5.44
C LEU A 361 30.31 10.36 4.58
N HIS A 362 31.35 10.29 3.74
CA HIS A 362 31.77 9.10 2.98
C HIS A 362 32.83 8.26 3.69
N TYR A 363 33.22 8.61 4.93
CA TYR A 363 34.30 7.91 5.61
C TYR A 363 34.02 6.42 5.77
N PHE A 364 34.98 5.60 5.34
CA PHE A 364 34.97 4.16 5.50
C PHE A 364 36.26 3.73 6.19
N ASP A 365 36.17 2.96 7.28
CA ASP A 365 37.34 2.38 7.95
C ASP A 365 37.61 0.96 7.40
N PRO A 366 38.69 0.74 6.63
CA PRO A 366 39.01 -0.57 6.07
C PRO A 366 39.23 -1.65 7.14
N ARG A 367 39.56 -1.25 8.37
CA ARG A 367 39.85 -2.16 9.50
C ARG A 367 38.60 -2.54 10.29
N ASN A 368 37.52 -1.79 10.15
CA ASN A 368 36.28 -2.01 10.87
C ASN A 368 35.08 -2.08 9.92
N LYS A 369 34.80 -3.28 9.41
CA LYS A 369 33.66 -3.57 8.53
C LYS A 369 32.28 -3.24 9.14
N GLN A 370 32.20 -2.90 10.44
CA GLN A 370 30.94 -2.50 11.08
C GLN A 370 30.68 -0.99 11.03
N ASN A 371 31.66 -0.17 10.62
CA ASN A 371 31.49 1.28 10.52
C ASN A 371 31.21 1.67 9.05
N GLU A 372 29.95 1.53 8.64
CA GLU A 372 29.47 1.97 7.32
C GLU A 372 29.31 3.51 7.31
N SER A 373 29.71 4.18 6.23
CA SER A 373 29.51 5.63 6.04
C SER A 373 28.01 5.98 6.01
N GLU A 374 27.64 7.23 6.31
CA GLU A 374 26.23 7.65 6.31
C GLU A 374 25.56 7.49 4.94
N TYR A 375 26.27 7.80 3.85
CA TYR A 375 25.81 7.57 2.48
C TYR A 375 25.58 6.09 2.17
N CYS A 376 26.54 5.23 2.52
CA CYS A 376 26.40 3.77 2.34
C CYS A 376 25.15 3.23 3.05
N LEU A 377 24.88 3.70 4.26
CA LEU A 377 23.76 3.23 5.06
C LEU A 377 22.42 3.78 4.54
N ALA A 378 22.39 5.04 4.09
CA ALA A 378 21.23 5.63 3.41
C ALA A 378 20.93 4.89 2.11
N LEU A 379 21.92 4.74 1.22
CA LEU A 379 21.81 4.02 -0.04
C LEU A 379 21.26 2.61 0.19
N LYS A 380 21.86 1.85 1.11
CA LYS A 380 21.44 0.48 1.45
C LYS A 380 19.99 0.40 1.92
N ASN A 381 19.57 1.27 2.85
CA ASN A 381 18.22 1.19 3.40
C ASN A 381 17.16 1.65 2.39
N LEU A 382 17.43 2.73 1.65
CA LEU A 382 16.48 3.31 0.71
C LEU A 382 16.33 2.45 -0.54
N THR A 383 17.43 1.96 -1.11
CA THR A 383 17.36 1.04 -2.25
C THR A 383 16.67 -0.27 -1.90
N VAL A 384 16.82 -0.80 -0.68
CA VAL A 384 16.09 -2.01 -0.25
C VAL A 384 14.58 -1.78 -0.20
N ILE A 385 14.13 -0.62 0.25
CA ILE A 385 12.70 -0.28 0.33
C ILE A 385 12.15 -0.04 -1.08
N LEU A 386 12.86 0.72 -1.90
CA LEU A 386 12.36 1.15 -3.22
C LEU A 386 12.46 0.04 -4.27
N GLN A 387 13.48 -0.82 -4.23
CA GLN A 387 13.64 -1.93 -5.18
C GLN A 387 12.50 -2.97 -5.07
N GLN A 388 11.70 -2.98 -3.99
CA GLN A 388 10.64 -3.99 -3.83
C GLN A 388 9.53 -3.87 -4.88
N PHE A 389 9.44 -2.72 -5.54
CA PHE A 389 8.50 -2.43 -6.62
C PHE A 389 9.15 -2.52 -8.01
N ASP A 390 10.46 -2.83 -8.05
CA ASP A 390 11.24 -2.95 -9.27
C ASP A 390 11.33 -4.41 -9.69
N HIS A 391 10.91 -4.73 -10.92
CA HIS A 391 10.74 -6.10 -11.36
C HIS A 391 12.05 -6.74 -11.84
N ASP A 392 12.96 -5.97 -12.44
CA ASP A 392 14.24 -6.48 -12.96
C ASP A 392 15.36 -6.37 -11.91
N ASN A 393 15.18 -5.53 -10.89
CA ASN A 393 16.18 -5.18 -9.88
C ASN A 393 17.44 -4.52 -10.48
N ASP A 394 17.36 -3.94 -11.67
CA ASP A 394 18.49 -3.21 -12.26
C ASP A 394 18.37 -1.71 -11.93
N ILE A 395 19.34 -1.20 -11.18
CA ILE A 395 19.35 0.19 -10.71
C ILE A 395 20.42 0.97 -11.48
N PRO A 396 20.08 1.89 -12.38
CA PRO A 396 21.04 2.86 -12.90
C PRO A 396 21.61 3.73 -11.77
N LEU A 397 22.93 3.66 -11.60
CA LEU A 397 23.62 4.30 -10.48
C LEU A 397 24.58 5.38 -10.96
N TYR A 398 24.31 6.61 -10.56
CA TYR A 398 25.05 7.80 -10.94
C TYR A 398 25.76 8.46 -9.75
N GLY A 399 26.79 9.24 -10.05
CA GLY A 399 27.43 10.17 -9.13
C GLY A 399 27.51 11.56 -9.72
N PHE A 400 27.69 12.57 -8.86
CA PHE A 400 27.90 13.96 -9.29
C PHE A 400 28.86 14.71 -8.37
N GLY A 401 29.47 15.78 -8.90
CA GLY A 401 30.33 16.68 -8.13
C GLY A 401 31.76 16.17 -7.90
N ALA A 402 32.27 15.26 -8.74
CA ALA A 402 33.61 14.70 -8.58
C ALA A 402 34.46 14.75 -9.85
N LYS A 403 35.78 14.78 -9.65
CA LYS A 403 36.78 14.56 -10.69
C LYS A 403 37.08 13.06 -10.80
N LEU A 404 37.05 12.55 -12.03
CA LEU A 404 37.13 11.11 -12.32
C LEU A 404 38.54 10.68 -12.76
N PRO A 405 38.95 9.43 -12.48
CA PRO A 405 40.14 8.84 -13.07
C PRO A 405 40.01 8.72 -14.59
N PRO A 406 41.13 8.61 -15.33
CA PRO A 406 42.51 8.72 -14.84
C PRO A 406 43.02 10.17 -14.76
N PHE A 407 42.31 11.13 -15.36
CA PHE A 407 42.86 12.47 -15.62
C PHE A 407 42.58 13.49 -14.52
N TYR A 408 41.47 13.36 -13.78
CA TYR A 408 41.08 14.26 -12.68
C TYR A 408 41.10 15.77 -13.02
N ASN A 409 40.99 16.12 -14.30
CA ASN A 409 41.15 17.48 -14.80
C ASN A 409 39.82 18.25 -14.83
N LEU A 410 38.71 17.55 -15.06
CA LEU A 410 37.36 18.12 -15.15
C LEU A 410 36.44 17.54 -14.07
N VAL A 411 35.58 18.40 -13.56
CA VAL A 411 34.49 18.02 -12.65
C VAL A 411 33.37 17.44 -13.50
N SER A 412 32.88 16.27 -13.11
CA SER A 412 31.67 15.70 -13.68
C SER A 412 30.51 15.89 -12.71
N ASN A 413 29.42 16.49 -13.20
CA ASN A 413 28.17 16.67 -12.46
C ASN A 413 27.14 15.58 -12.80
N CYS A 414 27.51 14.64 -13.67
CA CYS A 414 26.81 13.38 -13.81
C CYS A 414 27.71 12.33 -14.48
N PHE A 415 27.92 11.20 -13.80
CA PHE A 415 28.66 10.07 -14.35
C PHE A 415 28.11 8.74 -13.86
N ALA A 416 28.21 7.71 -14.70
CA ALA A 416 27.88 6.34 -14.32
C ALA A 416 28.86 5.86 -13.24
N LEU A 417 28.36 5.51 -12.06
CA LEU A 417 29.22 5.16 -10.93
C LEU A 417 29.96 3.84 -11.18
N ASN A 418 29.36 2.91 -11.93
CA ASN A 418 30.00 1.65 -12.32
C ASN A 418 31.15 1.83 -13.34
N GLY A 419 31.37 3.05 -13.85
CA GLY A 419 32.39 3.38 -14.85
C GLY A 419 31.99 3.10 -16.30
N ASN A 420 30.80 2.54 -16.54
CA ASN A 420 30.27 2.28 -17.87
C ASN A 420 29.17 3.28 -18.22
N TYR A 421 29.51 4.27 -19.03
CA TYR A 421 28.56 5.31 -19.46
C TYR A 421 27.39 4.75 -20.29
N PHE A 422 27.62 3.71 -21.08
CA PHE A 422 26.58 3.15 -21.96
C PHE A 422 25.62 2.21 -21.23
N ASP A 423 26.04 1.68 -20.08
CA ASP A 423 25.23 0.83 -19.22
C ASP A 423 25.57 1.11 -17.74
N PRO A 424 24.90 2.11 -17.13
CA PRO A 424 25.13 2.54 -15.75
C PRO A 424 24.47 1.63 -14.71
N SER A 425 23.79 0.57 -15.13
CA SER A 425 22.99 -0.29 -14.27
C SER A 425 23.83 -1.16 -13.33
N VAL A 426 23.30 -1.41 -12.14
CA VAL A 426 23.86 -2.32 -11.14
C VAL A 426 22.78 -3.23 -10.58
N ASN A 427 23.16 -4.46 -10.22
CA ASN A 427 22.24 -5.47 -9.73
C ASN A 427 21.77 -5.17 -8.28
N GLY A 428 20.63 -4.50 -8.18
CA GLY A 428 19.89 -4.21 -6.95
C GLY A 428 20.68 -3.43 -5.90
N SER A 429 20.11 -3.35 -4.70
CA SER A 429 20.73 -2.72 -3.53
C SER A 429 22.13 -3.27 -3.21
N VAL A 430 22.36 -4.57 -3.41
CA VAL A 430 23.65 -5.22 -3.14
C VAL A 430 24.71 -4.73 -4.14
N GLY A 431 24.37 -4.68 -5.43
CA GLY A 431 25.21 -4.15 -6.50
C GLY A 431 25.49 -2.66 -6.30
N ALA A 432 24.49 -1.88 -5.88
CA ALA A 432 24.65 -0.46 -5.60
C ALA A 432 25.65 -0.19 -4.48
N VAL A 433 25.51 -0.86 -3.34
CA VAL A 433 26.45 -0.73 -2.21
C VAL A 433 27.85 -1.19 -2.60
N LYS A 434 27.98 -2.32 -3.29
CA LYS A 434 29.28 -2.84 -3.75
C LYS A 434 29.98 -1.86 -4.68
N THR A 435 29.25 -1.31 -5.65
CA THR A 435 29.78 -0.36 -6.63
C THR A 435 30.21 0.93 -5.94
N TYR A 436 29.37 1.48 -5.05
CA TYR A 436 29.72 2.63 -4.23
C TYR A 436 31.04 2.42 -3.46
N LEU A 437 31.15 1.32 -2.69
CA LEU A 437 32.35 1.04 -1.88
C LEU A 437 33.61 0.83 -2.72
N THR A 438 33.45 0.34 -3.95
CA THR A 438 34.58 0.13 -4.87
C THR A 438 35.06 1.43 -5.49
N GLN A 439 34.15 2.37 -5.77
CA GLN A 439 34.44 3.54 -6.60
C GLN A 439 34.80 4.77 -5.78
N VAL A 440 34.20 4.97 -4.60
CA VAL A 440 34.50 6.10 -3.70
C VAL A 440 36.00 6.34 -3.49
N PRO A 441 36.87 5.33 -3.27
CA PRO A 441 38.30 5.57 -3.08
C PRO A 441 39.03 6.17 -4.29
N HIS A 442 38.45 6.05 -5.49
CA HIS A 442 39.03 6.53 -6.74
C HIS A 442 38.50 7.90 -7.17
N LEU A 443 37.56 8.49 -6.44
CA LEU A 443 36.97 9.79 -6.77
C LEU A 443 37.71 10.92 -6.03
N GLN A 444 37.87 12.05 -6.73
CA GLN A 444 38.33 13.30 -6.12
C GLN A 444 37.14 14.25 -5.98
N PHE A 445 36.68 14.43 -4.74
CA PHE A 445 35.50 15.25 -4.46
C PHE A 445 35.74 16.72 -4.82
N HIS A 446 34.76 17.35 -5.46
CA HIS A 446 34.88 18.72 -5.97
C HIS A 446 33.55 19.48 -5.85
N GLY A 447 33.47 20.73 -6.28
CA GLY A 447 32.19 21.45 -6.39
C GLY A 447 32.07 22.16 -7.73
N PRO A 448 30.96 22.87 -7.98
CA PRO A 448 29.79 23.05 -7.10
C PRO A 448 28.86 21.83 -7.01
N THR A 449 27.85 21.90 -6.14
CA THR A 449 26.74 20.94 -6.04
C THR A 449 25.72 21.26 -7.14
N ILE A 450 25.73 20.50 -8.23
CA ILE A 450 24.90 20.73 -9.42
C ILE A 450 23.99 19.52 -9.62
N LEU A 451 22.67 19.72 -9.56
CA LEU A 451 21.69 18.64 -9.75
C LEU A 451 20.97 18.68 -11.09
N THR A 452 21.04 19.77 -11.85
CA THR A 452 20.30 19.90 -13.13
C THR A 452 20.59 18.73 -14.08
N GLU A 453 21.83 18.26 -14.18
CA GLU A 453 22.19 17.11 -15.02
C GLU A 453 21.57 15.80 -14.55
N ILE A 454 21.46 15.62 -13.24
CA ILE A 454 20.84 14.46 -12.59
C ILE A 454 19.33 14.46 -12.83
N ILE A 455 18.67 15.62 -12.70
CA ILE A 455 17.23 15.76 -13.01
C ILE A 455 16.97 15.44 -14.48
N LYS A 456 17.77 16.02 -15.40
CA LYS A 456 17.72 15.76 -16.85
C LYS A 456 17.83 14.28 -17.19
N ILE A 457 18.75 13.56 -16.55
CA ILE A 457 18.93 12.15 -16.80
C ILE A 457 17.72 11.35 -16.33
N GLY A 458 17.18 11.64 -15.14
CA GLY A 458 15.93 11.03 -14.70
C GLY A 458 14.80 11.24 -15.71
N ALA A 459 14.62 12.48 -16.18
CA ALA A 459 13.60 12.82 -17.16
C ALA A 459 13.81 12.07 -18.49
N LYS A 460 15.05 11.93 -18.95
CA LYS A 460 15.39 11.17 -20.17
C LYS A 460 15.03 9.69 -20.06
N TYR A 461 15.25 9.05 -18.91
CA TYR A 461 14.80 7.66 -18.71
C TYR A 461 13.28 7.57 -18.89
N ALA A 462 12.54 8.43 -18.20
CA ALA A 462 11.08 8.45 -18.24
C ALA A 462 10.51 8.87 -19.62
N GLN A 463 11.26 9.66 -20.40
CA GLN A 463 10.89 10.07 -21.76
C GLN A 463 11.21 9.00 -22.82
N SER A 464 12.34 8.30 -22.67
CA SER A 464 12.87 7.38 -23.69
C SER A 464 12.01 6.14 -23.89
N GLU A 465 11.17 5.82 -22.92
CA GLU A 465 10.23 4.71 -22.99
C GLU A 465 8.82 5.23 -23.30
N ALA A 466 8.25 4.77 -24.42
CA ALA A 466 6.87 5.08 -24.74
C ALA A 466 5.95 4.43 -23.70
N ILE A 467 5.14 5.24 -23.03
CA ILE A 467 4.08 4.76 -22.14
C ILE A 467 2.91 4.34 -23.01
N ASP A 468 2.66 3.04 -23.08
CA ASP A 468 1.48 2.49 -23.73
C ASP A 468 0.83 1.44 -22.83
N GLN A 469 -0.33 0.90 -23.24
CA GLN A 469 -1.06 -0.08 -22.42
C GLN A 469 -0.24 -1.34 -22.08
N LYS A 470 0.86 -1.61 -22.80
CA LYS A 470 1.76 -2.76 -22.59
C LYS A 470 3.04 -2.36 -21.85
N ASN A 471 3.43 -1.10 -21.86
CA ASN A 471 4.61 -0.56 -21.19
C ASN A 471 4.21 0.56 -20.22
N GLN A 472 3.73 0.17 -19.04
CA GLN A 472 3.42 1.08 -17.94
C GLN A 472 4.64 1.12 -17.00
N LYS A 473 5.55 2.08 -17.18
CA LYS A 473 6.68 2.28 -16.26
C LYS A 473 6.60 3.63 -15.57
N TYR A 474 6.93 3.61 -14.29
CA TYR A 474 7.06 4.78 -13.45
C TYR A 474 8.46 4.81 -12.84
N TYR A 475 9.15 5.94 -12.92
CA TYR A 475 10.53 6.07 -12.44
C TYR A 475 10.58 6.79 -11.09
N ILE A 476 11.47 6.33 -10.22
CA ILE A 476 11.84 7.05 -9.00
C ILE A 476 13.31 7.39 -9.09
N MET A 477 13.63 8.68 -9.01
CA MET A 477 15.00 9.17 -8.96
C MET A 477 15.39 9.54 -7.53
N LEU A 478 16.18 8.68 -6.89
CA LEU A 478 16.73 8.89 -5.55
C LEU A 478 18.03 9.68 -5.62
N ILE A 479 18.08 10.85 -4.97
CA ILE A 479 19.26 11.73 -4.91
C ILE A 479 19.70 11.85 -3.46
N LEU A 480 20.94 11.46 -3.17
CA LEU A 480 21.55 11.61 -1.83
C LEU A 480 22.53 12.79 -1.88
N THR A 481 22.39 13.77 -0.99
CA THR A 481 23.25 14.97 -0.92
C THR A 481 23.41 15.51 0.49
N ASP A 482 24.47 16.27 0.77
CA ASP A 482 24.73 16.90 2.08
C ASP A 482 24.50 18.42 2.09
N SER A 483 24.11 19.03 0.98
CA SER A 483 24.01 20.49 0.87
C SER A 483 22.94 20.96 -0.13
N ASP A 484 22.49 22.21 0.00
CA ASP A 484 21.61 22.82 -0.99
C ASP A 484 22.33 22.91 -2.36
N PRO A 485 21.65 22.58 -3.46
CA PRO A 485 22.22 22.71 -4.79
C PRO A 485 22.51 24.18 -5.12
N ASN A 486 23.54 24.38 -5.94
CA ASN A 486 23.96 25.70 -6.40
C ASN A 486 23.11 26.23 -7.57
N ASP A 487 22.40 25.35 -8.27
CA ASP A 487 21.68 25.58 -9.53
C ASP A 487 20.15 25.46 -9.38
N ILE A 488 19.59 25.98 -8.28
CA ILE A 488 18.16 25.85 -7.93
C ILE A 488 17.22 26.33 -9.06
N ASP A 489 17.49 27.47 -9.69
CA ASP A 489 16.62 27.99 -10.76
C ASP A 489 16.55 27.02 -11.95
N SER A 490 17.70 26.51 -12.40
CA SER A 490 17.79 25.52 -13.47
C SER A 490 17.12 24.19 -13.10
N ILE A 491 17.22 23.77 -11.83
CA ILE A 491 16.51 22.59 -11.31
C ILE A 491 15.00 22.79 -11.41
N ILE A 492 14.48 23.97 -11.02
CA ILE A 492 13.04 24.26 -11.09
C ILE A 492 12.54 24.15 -12.53
N ASP A 493 13.25 24.75 -13.49
CA ASP A 493 12.87 24.70 -14.90
C ASP A 493 12.84 23.27 -15.42
N GLU A 494 13.85 22.47 -15.08
CA GLU A 494 13.92 21.07 -15.49
C GLU A 494 12.84 20.21 -14.83
N LEU A 495 12.50 20.47 -13.56
CA LEU A 495 11.41 19.77 -12.89
C LEU A 495 10.06 20.08 -13.52
N VAL A 496 9.82 21.34 -13.91
CA VAL A 496 8.60 21.73 -14.63
C VAL A 496 8.51 20.98 -15.96
N GLU A 497 9.61 20.81 -16.69
CA GLU A 497 9.66 19.98 -17.90
C GLU A 497 9.40 18.50 -17.58
N ALA A 498 10.07 17.97 -16.56
CA ALA A 498 9.94 16.57 -16.13
C ALA A 498 8.55 16.20 -15.60
N SER A 499 7.75 17.19 -15.17
CA SER A 499 6.39 16.98 -14.64
C SER A 499 5.43 16.31 -15.64
N CYS A 500 5.74 16.36 -16.94
CA CYS A 500 4.98 15.69 -18.00
C CYS A 500 5.33 14.20 -18.14
N PHE A 501 6.36 13.71 -17.45
CA PHE A 501 6.85 12.33 -17.52
C PHE A 501 6.49 11.55 -16.25
N PRO A 502 6.41 10.20 -16.31
CA PRO A 502 6.05 9.34 -15.19
C PRO A 502 7.26 9.17 -14.25
N ILE A 503 7.70 10.25 -13.60
CA ILE A 503 8.86 10.24 -12.71
C ILE A 503 8.59 11.01 -11.41
N SER A 504 9.07 10.47 -10.30
CA SER A 504 9.21 11.17 -9.02
C SER A 504 10.67 11.39 -8.67
N TYR A 505 10.98 12.52 -8.06
CA TYR A 505 12.32 12.81 -7.53
C TYR A 505 12.27 12.80 -5.99
N ILE A 506 13.16 12.01 -5.39
CA ILE A 506 13.32 11.89 -3.95
C ILE A 506 14.70 12.43 -3.59
N VAL A 507 14.75 13.58 -2.90
CA VAL A 507 16.01 14.16 -2.43
C VAL A 507 16.16 13.91 -0.94
N VAL A 508 17.26 13.26 -0.56
CA VAL A 508 17.57 12.88 0.82
C VAL A 508 18.82 13.60 1.30
N GLY A 509 18.62 14.41 2.34
CA GLY A 509 19.70 15.09 3.03
C GLY A 509 20.49 14.18 3.97
N ILE A 510 21.81 14.11 3.78
CA ILE A 510 22.76 13.36 4.60
C ILE A 510 23.56 14.31 5.51
N GLY A 511 23.80 13.91 6.76
CA GLY A 511 24.48 14.73 7.76
C GLY A 511 23.58 15.73 8.49
N ASP A 512 24.20 16.79 9.02
CA ASP A 512 23.55 17.78 9.90
C ASP A 512 23.07 19.06 9.17
N TYR A 513 23.24 19.14 7.85
CA TYR A 513 22.84 20.31 7.05
C TYR A 513 21.31 20.50 7.00
N GLN A 514 20.87 21.76 7.00
CA GLN A 514 19.46 22.13 6.88
C GLN A 514 19.19 22.71 5.50
N PHE A 515 18.40 22.00 4.69
CA PHE A 515 18.06 22.33 3.31
C PHE A 515 16.97 23.40 3.16
N SER A 516 16.94 24.35 4.08
CA SER A 516 15.85 25.33 4.19
C SER A 516 15.74 26.20 2.94
N LYS A 517 16.83 26.49 2.23
CA LYS A 517 16.80 27.31 1.01
C LYS A 517 16.14 26.55 -0.12
N PHE A 518 16.60 25.33 -0.40
CA PHE A 518 16.05 24.50 -1.46
C PHE A 518 14.58 24.16 -1.21
N GLU A 519 14.22 23.79 0.03
CA GLU A 519 12.83 23.51 0.42
C GLU A 519 11.90 24.72 0.20
N ASN A 520 12.36 25.94 0.54
CA ASN A 520 11.56 27.15 0.40
C ASN A 520 11.33 27.55 -1.07
N GLU A 521 12.33 27.34 -1.94
CA GLU A 521 12.19 27.60 -3.37
C GLU A 521 11.25 26.58 -4.04
N LEU A 522 11.36 25.29 -3.67
CA LEU A 522 10.48 24.24 -4.17
C LEU A 522 9.00 24.48 -3.80
N LYS A 523 8.71 24.98 -2.60
CA LYS A 523 7.34 25.35 -2.18
C LYS A 523 6.74 26.46 -3.04
N GLN A 524 7.56 27.28 -3.69
CA GLN A 524 7.10 28.36 -4.57
C GLN A 524 6.83 27.88 -6.00
N ILE A 525 7.24 26.66 -6.38
CA ILE A 525 6.97 26.08 -7.70
C ILE A 525 5.47 26.02 -7.99
N GLY A 526 4.63 25.74 -7.00
CA GLY A 526 3.17 25.71 -7.15
C GLY A 526 2.59 27.04 -7.69
N LYS A 527 3.27 28.18 -7.48
CA LYS A 527 2.90 29.48 -8.06
C LYS A 527 3.40 29.66 -9.50
N ARG A 528 4.52 29.04 -9.88
CA ARG A 528 5.08 29.07 -11.25
C ARG A 528 4.40 28.05 -12.19
N MET A 529 3.82 26.97 -11.66
CA MET A 529 3.11 25.95 -12.44
C MET A 529 1.69 26.35 -12.91
N TYR A 530 1.29 27.61 -12.78
CA TYR A 530 -0.05 28.09 -13.16
C TYR A 530 -0.38 28.01 -14.66
N GLU A 531 0.54 27.50 -15.50
CA GLU A 531 0.38 27.46 -16.96
C GLU A 531 0.40 26.04 -17.57
N LYS A 532 0.69 24.97 -16.81
CA LYS A 532 0.69 23.59 -17.33
C LYS A 532 0.07 22.61 -16.33
N THR A 533 -0.92 21.85 -16.80
CA THR A 533 -1.88 21.02 -16.04
C THR A 533 -1.31 19.71 -15.46
N THR A 534 -0.12 19.73 -14.84
CA THR A 534 0.52 18.48 -14.35
C THR A 534 0.87 18.55 -12.86
N LYS A 535 0.62 17.44 -12.14
CA LYS A 535 0.98 17.27 -10.72
C LYS A 535 2.46 16.88 -10.63
N LEU A 536 3.23 17.63 -9.85
CA LEU A 536 4.65 17.37 -9.60
C LEU A 536 4.78 16.84 -8.17
N ILE A 537 5.13 15.56 -8.03
CA ILE A 537 5.40 14.96 -6.72
C ILE A 537 6.89 15.16 -6.45
N PHE A 538 7.20 16.07 -5.53
CA PHE A 538 8.58 16.37 -5.11
C PHE A 538 8.68 16.14 -3.60
N GLU A 539 9.36 15.07 -3.19
CA GLU A 539 9.41 14.67 -1.79
C GLU A 539 10.76 15.01 -1.14
N PHE A 540 10.69 15.91 -0.16
CA PHE A 540 11.85 16.36 0.60
C PHE A 540 12.05 15.52 1.88
N HIS A 541 13.13 14.76 1.96
CA HIS A 541 13.45 13.93 3.13
C HIS A 541 14.52 14.58 4.00
N ALA A 542 14.09 15.20 5.09
CA ALA A 542 15.00 15.76 6.08
C ALA A 542 15.35 14.74 7.17
N LYS A 543 16.65 14.42 7.25
CA LYS A 543 17.40 13.97 8.44
C LYS A 543 17.43 12.46 8.73
N ILE A 544 18.52 11.81 8.31
CA ILE A 544 18.94 10.53 8.88
C ILE A 544 20.12 10.77 9.84
N LYS A 545 19.86 10.84 11.15
CA LYS A 545 20.93 11.00 12.14
C LYS A 545 21.47 9.64 12.60
N TYR A 546 22.66 9.27 12.17
CA TYR A 546 23.38 8.09 12.66
C TYR A 546 24.25 8.44 13.87
N THR A 547 23.67 8.53 15.08
CA THR A 547 24.49 8.69 16.29
C THR A 547 25.28 7.41 16.61
N THR A 548 26.59 7.42 16.33
CA THR A 548 27.59 6.50 16.90
C THR A 548 27.80 6.81 18.37
N THR A 549 26.87 6.37 19.23
CA THR A 549 27.19 6.15 20.65
C THR A 549 27.26 4.65 20.89
N ARG A 550 28.42 4.20 21.40
CA ARG A 550 28.70 2.83 21.82
C ARG A 550 27.46 2.24 22.52
N ILE A 551 27.15 0.98 22.16
CA ILE A 551 26.00 0.14 22.53
C ILE A 551 24.86 0.17 21.48
N GLN A 552 24.93 -0.82 20.57
CA GLN A 552 23.86 -1.40 19.75
C GLN A 552 22.48 -0.74 19.89
N LYS A 553 22.28 0.40 19.21
CA LYS A 553 20.96 0.98 18.94
C LYS A 553 20.77 0.95 17.43
N ARG A 554 19.68 0.32 16.97
CA ARG A 554 19.22 0.46 15.58
C ARG A 554 19.09 1.95 15.25
N PRO A 555 19.42 2.37 14.01
CA PRO A 555 19.22 3.75 13.59
C PRO A 555 17.75 4.12 13.77
N LYS A 556 17.51 5.33 14.31
CA LYS A 556 16.17 5.90 14.39
C LYS A 556 16.00 6.81 13.19
N VAL A 557 15.18 6.40 12.23
CA VAL A 557 14.53 7.34 11.31
C VAL A 557 13.53 8.11 12.16
N ASN A 558 13.88 9.34 12.57
CA ASN A 558 12.96 10.17 13.33
C ASN A 558 12.23 11.09 12.34
N ASN A 559 10.90 11.00 12.34
CA ASN A 559 9.97 11.90 11.65
C ASN A 559 10.12 11.92 10.11
N ILE A 560 9.48 10.95 9.46
CA ILE A 560 9.09 11.10 8.05
C ILE A 560 7.96 12.13 8.03
N ARG A 561 8.14 13.24 7.31
CA ARG A 561 7.07 14.19 7.01
C ARG A 561 6.87 14.18 5.51
N LEU A 562 5.71 13.69 5.09
CA LEU A 562 5.28 13.69 3.71
C LEU A 562 4.77 15.09 3.36
N TYR A 563 5.28 15.67 2.28
CA TYR A 563 4.77 16.91 1.72
C TYR A 563 4.36 16.63 0.28
N SER A 564 3.06 16.41 0.08
CA SER A 564 2.45 16.40 -1.24
C SER A 564 2.12 17.85 -1.61
N LEU A 565 2.53 18.31 -2.80
CA LEU A 565 2.01 19.54 -3.38
C LEU A 565 0.61 19.23 -3.94
N GLU A 566 -0.36 19.10 -3.05
CA GLU A 566 -1.76 18.99 -3.43
C GLU A 566 -2.34 20.38 -3.71
N ASN A 567 -3.01 20.50 -4.85
CA ASN A 567 -4.12 21.44 -5.00
C ASN A 567 -5.42 20.68 -4.74
#